data_AF-A0A7L4PET5-F1
#
_entry.id   AF-A0A7L4PET5-F1
#
_cell.length_a   1.000
_cell.length_b   1.000
_cell.length_c   1.000
_cell.angle_alpha   90.00
_cell.angle_beta   90.00
_cell.angle_gamma   90.00
#
_symmetry.space_group_name_H-M   'P 1'
#
loop_
_entity.id
_entity.type
_entity.pdbx_description
1 polymer ?
#
loop_
_entity_poly.entity_id
_entity_poly.type
_entity_poly.pdbx_seq_one_letter_code
_entity_poly.pdbx_strand_id
1 'polypeptide(L)'
;MLSNVYVVGNGGKHLKTLYFYDYDVKKEVDIILEDDILKRTGYIVRESKLLGSDRKGYFLYISALPEKLKEIDGLLGDLPIEKLSGKESKDIIKKIKTEEDSAATGIGMIFG
;
A
#
# COMPACT_ATOMS: atom_id res chain seq x y z
N MET A 1 -3.57 -12.32 15.39
CA MET A 1 -3.46 -13.15 14.17
C MET A 1 -3.53 -12.21 12.97
N LEU A 2 -2.40 -11.84 12.38
CA LEU A 2 -2.33 -10.86 11.28
C LEU A 2 -2.81 -11.51 9.98
N SER A 3 -3.95 -11.06 9.47
CA SER A 3 -4.56 -11.59 8.24
C SER A 3 -3.94 -10.93 7.01
N ASN A 4 -2.89 -11.53 6.46
CA ASN A 4 -2.33 -11.12 5.17
C ASN A 4 -3.30 -11.48 4.03
N VAL A 5 -3.47 -10.57 3.06
CA VAL A 5 -4.28 -10.81 1.86
C VAL A 5 -3.37 -11.38 0.78
N TYR A 6 -3.51 -12.67 0.48
CA TYR A 6 -2.70 -13.38 -0.50
C TYR A 6 -3.27 -13.20 -1.91
N VAL A 7 -2.44 -12.89 -2.90
CA VAL A 7 -2.80 -13.10 -4.32
C VAL A 7 -1.74 -13.95 -4.99
N VAL A 8 -2.20 -14.99 -5.66
CA VAL A 8 -1.36 -16.01 -6.28
C VAL A 8 -1.09 -15.56 -7.72
N GLY A 9 0.14 -15.10 -7.99
CA GLY A 9 0.71 -14.99 -9.34
C GLY A 9 1.82 -16.03 -9.51
N ASN A 10 1.99 -16.55 -10.71
CA ASN A 10 2.99 -17.58 -11.04
C ASN A 10 4.42 -16.98 -10.98
N GLY A 11 5.05 -17.10 -9.80
CA GLY A 11 6.41 -16.61 -9.54
C GLY A 11 6.60 -16.24 -8.07
N GLY A 12 6.40 -17.20 -7.15
CA GLY A 12 6.36 -16.93 -5.71
C GLY A 12 5.09 -16.17 -5.28
N LYS A 13 4.54 -16.49 -4.11
CA LYS A 13 3.32 -15.80 -3.62
C LYS A 13 3.71 -14.43 -3.06
N HIS A 14 3.58 -13.38 -3.88
CA HIS A 14 3.62 -12.01 -3.39
C HIS A 14 2.47 -11.80 -2.39
N LEU A 15 2.82 -11.25 -1.24
CA LEU A 15 1.86 -10.84 -0.22
C LEU A 15 1.52 -9.38 -0.44
N LYS A 16 0.25 -9.07 -0.21
CA LYS A 16 -0.22 -7.69 -0.23
C LYS A 16 -0.33 -7.20 1.19
N THR A 17 0.17 -6.00 1.38
CA THR A 17 0.11 -5.32 2.64
C THR A 17 -0.27 -3.87 2.41
N LEU A 18 -1.01 -3.35 3.36
CA LEU A 18 -1.52 -2.00 3.35
C LEU A 18 -1.13 -1.37 4.67
N TYR A 19 -0.52 -0.20 4.58
CA TYR A 19 -0.26 0.64 5.72
C TYR A 19 -1.07 1.92 5.61
N PHE A 20 -1.31 2.56 6.76
CA PHE A 20 -1.90 3.88 6.86
C PHE A 20 -0.98 4.78 7.67
N TYR A 21 -0.83 6.02 7.24
CA TYR A 21 -0.12 7.05 7.99
C TYR A 21 -0.83 8.39 7.87
N ASP A 22 -0.80 9.18 8.94
CA ASP A 22 -1.44 10.49 8.99
C ASP A 22 -0.68 11.50 8.11
N TYR A 23 -1.33 12.60 7.74
CA TYR A 23 -0.71 13.68 6.97
C TYR A 23 0.54 14.26 7.65
N ASP A 24 0.54 14.27 8.98
CA ASP A 24 1.62 14.87 9.79
C ASP A 24 2.98 14.22 9.57
N VAL A 25 3.01 12.92 9.24
CA VAL A 25 4.27 12.16 9.06
C VAL A 25 4.62 11.92 7.60
N LYS A 26 3.92 12.58 6.68
CA LYS A 26 4.10 12.37 5.24
C LYS A 26 5.55 12.59 4.80
N LYS A 27 6.23 13.62 5.34
CA LYS A 27 7.60 13.95 4.93
C LYS A 27 8.58 12.85 5.34
N GLU A 28 8.44 12.34 6.54
CA GLU A 28 9.23 11.25 7.09
C GLU A 28 8.98 9.96 6.29
N VAL A 29 7.73 9.67 5.95
CA VAL A 29 7.41 8.54 5.07
C VAL A 29 8.03 8.72 3.69
N ASP A 30 7.89 9.90 3.07
CA ASP A 30 8.45 10.19 1.74
C ASP A 30 9.98 9.95 1.71
N ILE A 31 10.71 10.32 2.77
CA ILE A 31 12.15 10.04 2.89
C ILE A 31 12.43 8.54 2.89
N ILE A 32 11.64 7.74 3.62
CA ILE A 32 11.79 6.28 3.63
C ILE A 32 11.43 5.68 2.26
N LEU A 33 10.42 6.21 1.58
CA LEU A 33 10.03 5.77 0.24
C LEU A 33 11.11 5.99 -0.82
N GLU A 34 12.10 6.85 -0.55
CA GLU A 34 13.27 7.03 -1.40
C GLU A 34 14.33 5.92 -1.24
N ASP A 35 14.19 5.03 -0.25
CA ASP A 35 15.07 3.88 -0.04
C ASP A 35 15.05 2.92 -1.25
N ASP A 36 16.23 2.41 -1.61
CA ASP A 36 16.43 1.52 -2.77
C ASP A 36 15.56 0.27 -2.69
N ILE A 37 15.30 -0.26 -1.50
CA ILE A 37 14.43 -1.42 -1.27
C ILE A 37 13.01 -1.10 -1.74
N LEU A 38 12.48 0.08 -1.39
CA LEU A 38 11.12 0.49 -1.72
C LEU A 38 10.98 0.85 -3.19
N LYS A 39 11.94 1.59 -3.75
CA LYS A 39 11.98 1.92 -5.19
C LYS A 39 12.01 0.68 -6.08
N ARG A 40 12.85 -0.31 -5.73
CA ARG A 40 12.95 -1.57 -6.51
C ARG A 40 11.73 -2.47 -6.34
N THR A 41 11.15 -2.49 -5.15
CA THR A 41 9.95 -3.29 -4.86
C THR A 41 8.72 -2.69 -5.55
N GLY A 42 8.66 -1.37 -5.63
CA GLY A 42 7.48 -0.63 -6.06
C GLY A 42 6.45 -0.51 -4.95
N TYR A 43 5.76 0.62 -4.93
CA TYR A 43 4.72 0.93 -3.95
C TYR A 43 3.65 1.81 -4.59
N ILE A 44 2.47 1.86 -3.97
CA ILE A 44 1.40 2.78 -4.34
C ILE A 44 1.00 3.59 -3.13
N VAL A 45 1.06 4.93 -3.26
CA VAL A 45 0.49 5.86 -2.28
C VAL A 45 -0.82 6.42 -2.81
N ARG A 46 -1.85 6.40 -1.97
CA ARG A 46 -3.16 7.01 -2.26
C ARG A 46 -3.69 7.75 -1.04
N GLU A 47 -4.25 8.93 -1.25
CA GLU A 47 -4.92 9.65 -0.18
C GLU A 47 -6.20 8.91 0.25
N SER A 48 -6.42 8.80 1.56
CA SER A 48 -7.51 8.02 2.14
C SER A 48 -8.90 8.45 1.64
N LYS A 49 -9.10 9.76 1.48
CA LYS A 49 -10.35 10.36 1.01
C LYS A 49 -10.71 9.93 -0.41
N LEU A 50 -9.72 9.80 -1.30
CA LEU A 50 -9.94 9.38 -2.69
C LEU A 50 -10.46 7.94 -2.76
N LEU A 51 -10.08 7.12 -1.77
CA LEU A 51 -10.58 5.76 -1.63
C LEU A 51 -11.83 5.67 -0.76
N GLY A 52 -12.50 6.79 -0.46
CA GLY A 52 -13.74 6.85 0.33
C GLY A 52 -13.56 6.34 1.76
N SER A 53 -12.40 6.57 2.38
CA SER A 53 -12.14 6.33 3.80
C SER A 53 -12.21 7.66 4.57
N ASP A 54 -12.78 7.62 5.77
CA ASP A 54 -12.84 8.78 6.68
C ASP A 54 -11.52 9.06 7.41
N ARG A 55 -10.52 8.17 7.25
CA ARG A 55 -9.18 8.38 7.81
C ARG A 55 -8.56 9.65 7.21
N LYS A 56 -7.70 10.33 7.98
CA LYS A 56 -7.00 11.53 7.54
C LYS A 56 -5.55 11.19 7.23
N GLY A 57 -5.22 10.94 5.97
CA GLY A 57 -3.84 10.68 5.58
C GLY A 57 -3.76 9.86 4.32
N TYR A 58 -2.81 8.93 4.30
CA TYR A 58 -2.47 8.17 3.12
C TYR A 58 -2.45 6.67 3.40
N PHE A 59 -2.83 5.91 2.39
CA PHE A 59 -2.58 4.49 2.32
C PHE A 59 -1.33 4.21 1.51
N LEU A 60 -0.46 3.35 2.04
CA LEU A 60 0.71 2.80 1.36
C LEU A 60 0.46 1.33 1.08
N TYR A 61 0.34 0.98 -0.20
CA TYR A 61 0.16 -0.39 -0.65
C TYR A 61 1.48 -0.95 -1.21
N ILE A 62 1.85 -2.15 -0.75
CA ILE A 62 3.06 -2.85 -1.17
C ILE A 62 2.70 -4.32 -1.47
N SER A 63 3.23 -4.83 -2.58
CA SER A 63 3.02 -6.20 -3.05
C SER A 63 4.35 -6.88 -3.34
N ALA A 64 4.91 -7.58 -2.36
CA ALA A 64 6.25 -8.15 -2.43
C ALA A 64 6.30 -9.57 -1.86
N LEU A 65 7.42 -10.25 -2.05
CA LEU A 65 7.67 -11.52 -1.39
C LEU A 65 7.68 -11.37 0.15
N PRO A 66 7.29 -12.40 0.91
CA PRO A 66 7.18 -12.33 2.38
C PRO A 66 8.46 -11.83 3.07
N GLU A 67 9.63 -12.28 2.62
CA GLU A 67 10.94 -11.88 3.13
C GLU A 67 11.21 -10.39 2.92
N LYS A 68 10.82 -9.86 1.76
CA LYS A 68 11.00 -8.45 1.43
C LYS A 68 10.06 -7.54 2.22
N LEU A 69 8.83 -8.00 2.48
CA LEU A 69 7.92 -7.29 3.36
C LEU A 69 8.43 -7.19 4.79
N LYS A 70 9.18 -8.19 5.28
CA LYS A 70 9.79 -8.11 6.63
C LYS A 70 10.87 -7.03 6.70
N GLU A 71 11.68 -6.88 5.67
CA GLU A 71 12.68 -5.79 5.58
C GLU A 71 11.97 -4.42 5.57
N ILE A 72 10.92 -4.29 4.76
CA ILE A 72 10.13 -3.05 4.66
C ILE A 72 9.40 -2.74 5.97
N ASP A 73 8.84 -3.76 6.64
CA ASP A 73 8.25 -3.61 7.98
C ASP A 73 9.29 -3.03 8.97
N GLY A 74 10.56 -3.44 8.85
CA GLY A 74 11.66 -2.91 9.65
C GLY A 74 11.95 -1.44 9.37
N LEU A 75 11.99 -1.04 8.09
CA LEU A 75 12.19 0.37 7.69
C LEU A 75 11.06 1.28 8.19
N LEU A 76 9.82 0.82 8.08
CA LEU A 76 8.64 1.59 8.49
C LEU A 76 8.41 1.58 10.00
N GLY A 77 9.05 0.67 10.73
CA GLY A 77 8.79 0.43 12.16
C GLY A 77 9.13 1.60 13.08
N ASP A 78 10.00 2.51 12.65
CA ASP A 78 10.40 3.69 13.41
C ASP A 78 9.44 4.88 13.25
N LEU A 79 8.45 4.76 12.36
CA LEU A 79 7.45 5.81 12.10
C LEU A 79 6.09 5.43 12.69
N PRO A 80 5.23 6.42 13.03
CA PRO A 80 3.87 6.17 13.51
C PRO A 80 2.95 5.78 12.34
N ILE A 81 3.21 4.60 11.77
CA ILE A 81 2.51 4.00 10.63
C ILE A 81 1.76 2.76 11.10
N GLU A 82 0.49 2.66 10.72
CA GLU A 82 -0.38 1.54 11.08
C GLU A 82 -0.44 0.51 9.96
N LYS A 83 -0.06 -0.75 10.23
CA LYS A 83 -0.29 -1.85 9.30
C LYS A 83 -1.73 -2.33 9.38
N LEU A 84 -2.49 -2.16 8.31
CA LEU A 84 -3.92 -2.49 8.25
C LEU A 84 -4.16 -3.95 7.88
N SER A 85 -5.11 -4.57 8.58
CA SER A 85 -5.55 -5.94 8.33
C SER A 85 -7.07 -6.06 8.37
N GLY A 86 -7.60 -7.24 8.04
CA GLY A 86 -9.04 -7.50 8.10
C GLY A 86 -9.84 -6.93 6.91
N LYS A 87 -11.11 -6.60 7.15
CA LYS A 87 -12.06 -6.19 6.09
C LYS A 87 -11.69 -4.85 5.46
N GLU A 88 -11.36 -3.86 6.28
CA GLU A 88 -10.96 -2.52 5.80
C GLU A 88 -9.79 -2.61 4.81
N SER A 89 -8.73 -3.31 5.20
CA SER A 89 -7.55 -3.52 4.35
C SER A 89 -7.91 -4.17 3.00
N LYS A 90 -8.77 -5.20 3.01
CA LYS A 90 -9.23 -5.86 1.77
C LYS A 90 -10.02 -4.92 0.86
N ASP A 91 -10.90 -4.10 1.44
CA ASP A 91 -11.75 -3.17 0.69
C ASP A 91 -10.89 -2.08 0.03
N ILE A 92 -9.93 -1.51 0.77
CA ILE A 92 -9.00 -0.50 0.24
C ILE A 92 -8.07 -1.07 -0.82
N ILE A 93 -7.47 -2.26 -0.58
CA ILE A 93 -6.63 -2.95 -1.59
C ILE A 93 -7.42 -3.18 -2.87
N LYS A 94 -8.70 -3.56 -2.78
CA LYS A 94 -9.55 -3.75 -3.96
C LYS A 94 -9.72 -2.46 -4.74
N LYS A 95 -10.01 -1.33 -4.07
CA LYS A 95 -10.15 -0.02 -4.72
C LYS A 95 -8.86 0.40 -5.44
N ILE A 96 -7.72 0.29 -4.77
CA ILE A 96 -6.40 0.59 -5.37
C ILE A 96 -6.17 -0.23 -6.64
N LYS A 97 -6.49 -1.53 -6.61
CA LYS A 97 -6.31 -2.38 -7.79
C LYS A 97 -7.25 -2.02 -8.92
N THR A 98 -8.50 -1.68 -8.61
CA THR A 98 -9.44 -1.21 -9.62
C THR A 98 -8.94 0.07 -10.29
N GLU A 99 -8.40 1.03 -9.53
CA GLU A 99 -7.78 2.24 -10.10
C GLU A 99 -6.58 1.92 -11.01
N GLU A 100 -5.68 1.04 -10.58
CA GLU A 100 -4.50 0.65 -11.37
C GLU A 100 -4.90 -0.10 -12.65
N ASP A 101 -5.87 -1.01 -12.59
CA ASP A 101 -6.38 -1.74 -13.76
C ASP A 101 -7.07 -0.77 -14.74
N SER A 102 -7.83 0.21 -14.25
CA SER A 102 -8.43 1.27 -15.07
C SER A 102 -7.37 2.15 -15.74
N ALA A 103 -6.31 2.53 -15.01
CA ALA A 103 -5.19 3.30 -15.55
C ALA A 103 -4.42 2.51 -16.62
N ALA A 104 -4.16 1.21 -16.38
CA ALA A 104 -3.40 0.35 -17.29
C ALA A 104 -4.16 0.01 -18.58
N THR A 105 -5.49 -0.11 -18.52
CA THR A 105 -6.32 -0.44 -19.69
C THR A 105 -6.61 0.76 -20.59
N GLY A 106 -6.16 1.97 -20.23
CA GLY A 106 -6.36 3.17 -21.03
C GLY A 106 -7.83 3.57 -21.19
N ILE A 107 -8.72 2.97 -20.39
CA ILE A 107 -10.10 3.43 -20.23
C ILE A 107 -10.00 4.67 -19.35
N GLY A 108 -9.58 5.77 -19.97
CA GLY A 108 -9.44 7.10 -19.38
C GLY A 108 -10.81 7.68 -19.06
N MET A 109 -11.47 7.10 -18.07
CA MET A 109 -12.69 7.62 -17.51
C MET A 109 -12.62 7.61 -15.98
N ILE A 110 -12.82 8.80 -15.43
CA ILE A 110 -13.35 9.10 -14.12
C ILE A 110 -12.37 8.93 -12.95
N PHE A 111 -11.61 9.97 -12.61
CA PHE A 111 -11.70 10.67 -11.32
C PHE A 111 -11.03 12.02 -11.53
N GLY A 112 -11.80 12.95 -12.10
CA GLY A 112 -11.53 14.38 -11.94
C GLY A 112 -11.95 14.84 -10.55
#